data_AF-A0A9P7DRA8-F1
#
_entry.id   AF-A0A9P7DRA8-F1
#
_cell.length_a   1.000
_cell.length_b   1.000
_cell.length_c   1.000
_cell.angle_alpha   90.00
_cell.angle_beta   90.00
_cell.angle_gamma   90.00
#
_symmetry.space_group_name_H-M   'P 1'
#
loop_
_entity.id
_entity.type
_entity.pdbx_description
1 polymer ?
#
loop_
_entity_poly.entity_id
_entity_poly.type
_entity_poly.pdbx_seq_one_letter_code
_entity_poly.pdbx_strand_id
1 'polypeptide(L)'
;NGGTIIEMTTAEAADYLKKNDVKEELIKNLDLKVVFKDRAYLVVIQFVPLTFNPNSENEICKLEQENDWEEGAISMACWIKPPNKRADQQ
;
A
#
# COMPACT_ATOMS: atom_id res chain seq x y z
N ASN A 1 13.82 8.19 -8.40
CA ASN A 1 13.48 7.80 -7.01
C ASN A 1 14.71 7.16 -6.41
N GLY A 2 15.57 7.93 -5.71
CA GLY A 2 16.80 7.42 -5.09
C GLY A 2 16.52 6.54 -3.88
N GLY A 3 15.81 5.43 -4.10
CA GLY A 3 15.51 4.44 -3.07
C GLY A 3 16.73 3.58 -2.78
N THR A 4 16.92 3.25 -1.52
CA THR A 4 17.95 2.32 -1.06
C THR A 4 17.29 0.99 -0.72
N ILE A 5 17.82 -0.10 -1.27
CA ILE A 5 17.41 -1.46 -0.89
C ILE A 5 18.36 -1.92 0.21
N ILE A 6 17.81 -2.33 1.35
CA ILE A 6 18.57 -2.95 2.43
C ILE A 6 18.37 -4.47 2.27
N GLU A 7 19.44 -5.16 1.91
CA GLU A 7 19.45 -6.62 1.78
C GLU A 7 19.89 -7.26 3.09
N MET A 8 19.16 -8.29 3.51
CA MET A 8 19.48 -9.07 4.71
C MET A 8 19.82 -10.49 4.33
N THR A 9 20.72 -11.11 5.10
CA THR A 9 21.15 -12.50 4.87
C THR A 9 20.12 -13.52 5.32
N THR A 10 19.14 -13.14 6.16
CA THR A 10 18.07 -14.04 6.63
C THR A 10 16.71 -13.35 6.63
N ALA A 11 15.65 -14.16 6.57
CA ALA A 11 14.27 -13.67 6.61
C ALA A 11 13.94 -13.07 7.98
N GLU A 12 14.43 -13.67 9.06
CA GLU A 12 14.19 -13.23 10.44
C GLU A 12 14.76 -11.84 10.70
N ALA A 13 15.93 -11.52 10.12
CA ALA A 13 16.53 -10.19 10.23
C ALA A 13 15.71 -9.13 9.45
N ALA A 14 15.19 -9.50 8.28
CA ALA A 14 14.31 -8.62 7.51
C ALA A 14 12.98 -8.37 8.23
N ASP A 15 12.39 -9.41 8.83
CA ASP A 15 11.14 -9.29 9.57
C ASP A 15 11.33 -8.54 10.90
N TYR A 16 12.49 -8.67 11.54
CA TYR A 16 12.84 -7.86 12.71
C TYR A 16 12.85 -6.36 12.39
N LEU A 17 13.41 -5.94 11.25
CA LEU A 17 13.41 -4.53 10.83
C LEU A 17 12.02 -3.96 10.51
N LYS A 18 11.05 -4.81 10.17
CA LYS A 18 9.68 -4.37 9.85
C LYS A 18 8.84 -4.09 11.10
N LYS A 19 9.27 -4.51 12.29
CA LYS A 19 8.56 -4.21 13.54
C LYS A 19 8.50 -2.70 13.77
N ASN A 20 7.35 -2.19 14.21
CA ASN A 20 7.09 -0.75 14.29
C ASN A 20 8.15 0.02 15.09
N ASP A 21 8.55 -0.49 16.26
CA ASP A 21 9.58 0.09 17.11
C ASP A 21 10.96 0.17 16.42
N VAL A 22 11.38 -0.92 15.78
CA VAL A 22 12.66 -1.00 15.06
C VAL A 22 12.65 -0.16 13.79
N LYS A 23 11.54 -0.17 13.04
CA LYS A 23 11.33 0.62 11.82
C LYS A 23 11.38 2.12 12.12
N GLU A 24 10.72 2.57 13.19
CA GLU A 24 10.75 3.97 13.64
C GLU A 24 12.16 4.40 14.06
N GLU A 25 12.88 3.57 14.82
CA GLU A 25 14.26 3.84 15.20
C GLU A 25 15.19 3.90 13.98
N LEU A 26 15.00 3.01 13.00
CA LEU A 26 15.75 3.01 11.75
C LEU A 26 15.50 4.29 10.95
N ILE A 27 14.24 4.71 10.78
CA ILE A 27 13.88 5.96 10.09
C ILE A 27 14.46 7.17 10.83
N LYS A 28 14.44 7.18 12.16
CA LYS A 28 15.03 8.26 12.96
C LYS A 28 16.54 8.39 12.75
N ASN A 29 17.24 7.27 12.61
CA ASN A 29 18.68 7.23 12.38
C ASN A 29 19.06 7.52 10.91
N LEU A 30 18.17 7.19 9.97
CA LEU A 30 18.30 7.50 8.55
C LEU A 30 17.51 8.77 8.22
N ASP A 31 18.10 9.96 8.47
CA ASP A 31 17.66 11.34 8.11
C ASP A 31 16.18 11.58 7.67
N LEU A 32 15.61 12.74 8.03
CA LEU A 32 14.16 13.06 8.10
C LEU A 32 13.24 12.79 6.88
N LYS A 33 13.72 12.24 5.76
CA LYS A 33 12.96 11.98 4.54
C LYS A 33 12.99 10.52 4.07
N VAL A 34 13.35 9.57 4.92
CA VAL A 34 13.30 8.15 4.56
C VAL A 34 11.91 7.58 4.83
N VAL A 35 11.29 7.05 3.77
CA VAL A 35 10.02 6.30 3.85
C VAL A 35 10.34 4.83 3.64
N PHE A 36 10.08 4.01 4.65
CA PHE A 36 10.17 2.56 4.51
C PHE A 36 8.96 2.07 3.71
N LYS A 37 9.22 1.45 2.57
CA LYS A 37 8.16 0.92 1.69
C LYS A 37 8.06 -0.57 1.86
N ASP A 38 6.93 -1.01 2.41
CA ASP A 38 6.59 -2.43 2.42
C ASP A 38 6.34 -2.93 1.00
N ARG A 39 6.56 -4.23 0.80
CA ARG A 39 6.41 -4.84 -0.51
C ARG A 39 4.93 -4.95 -0.86
N ALA A 40 4.47 -4.09 -1.74
CA ALA A 40 3.12 -4.16 -2.31
C ALA A 40 3.06 -5.17 -3.47
N TYR A 41 1.91 -5.81 -3.64
CA TYR A 41 1.60 -6.68 -4.78
C TYR A 41 0.41 -6.11 -5.56
N LEU A 42 0.49 -6.14 -6.89
CA LEU A 42 -0.62 -5.76 -7.74
C LEU A 42 -1.65 -6.89 -7.75
N VAL A 43 -2.87 -6.59 -7.30
CA VAL A 43 -4.00 -7.52 -7.28
C VAL A 43 -5.14 -6.99 -8.14
N VAL A 44 -5.87 -7.91 -8.79
CA VAL A 44 -7.09 -7.58 -9.54
C VAL A 44 -8.29 -8.00 -8.70
N ILE A 45 -9.11 -7.03 -8.32
CA ILE A 45 -10.33 -7.25 -7.54
C ILE A 45 -11.54 -7.12 -8.46
N GLN A 46 -12.49 -8.04 -8.32
CA GLN A 46 -13.75 -8.06 -9.07
C GLN A 46 -14.91 -7.64 -8.17
N PHE A 47 -16.03 -7.24 -8.77
CA PHE A 47 -17.27 -6.85 -8.07
C PHE A 47 -17.12 -5.62 -7.15
N VAL A 48 -16.18 -4.74 -7.45
CA VAL A 48 -16.05 -3.45 -6.77
C VAL A 48 -17.20 -2.53 -7.20
N PRO A 49 -17.93 -1.89 -6.26
CA PRO A 49 -18.99 -0.95 -6.59
C PRO A 49 -18.50 0.17 -7.51
N LEU A 50 -19.27 0.52 -8.54
CA LEU A 50 -18.91 1.61 -9.47
C LEU A 50 -18.83 2.99 -8.78
N THR A 51 -19.47 3.12 -7.62
CA THR A 51 -19.42 4.31 -6.76
C THR A 51 -18.09 4.46 -6.02
N PHE A 52 -17.28 3.39 -5.94
CA PHE A 52 -15.99 3.42 -5.28
C PHE A 52 -15.03 4.37 -6.01
N ASN A 53 -14.47 5.32 -5.25
CA ASN A 53 -13.47 6.24 -5.75
C ASN A 53 -12.07 5.82 -5.28
N PRO A 54 -11.25 5.16 -6.12
CA PRO A 54 -9.92 4.68 -5.72
C PRO A 54 -8.91 5.80 -5.44
N ASN A 55 -9.23 7.06 -5.78
CA ASN A 55 -8.38 8.22 -5.48
C ASN A 55 -8.76 8.89 -4.15
N SER A 56 -9.78 8.39 -3.44
CA SER A 56 -10.18 8.93 -2.14
C SER A 56 -9.58 8.10 -1.02
N GLU A 57 -8.70 8.72 -0.23
CA GLU A 57 -8.10 8.07 0.96
C GLU A 57 -9.17 7.60 1.95
N ASN A 58 -10.25 8.36 2.11
CA ASN A 58 -11.37 7.98 2.99
C ASN A 58 -12.08 6.69 2.52
N GLU A 59 -12.31 6.53 1.22
CA GLU A 59 -12.93 5.32 0.66
C GLU A 59 -12.00 4.11 0.79
N ILE A 60 -10.68 4.31 0.64
CA ILE A 60 -9.66 3.28 0.83
C ILE A 60 -9.63 2.83 2.30
N CYS A 61 -9.56 3.78 3.24
CA CYS A 61 -9.56 3.49 4.67
C CYS A 61 -10.85 2.76 5.09
N LYS A 62 -12.01 3.19 4.57
CA LYS A 62 -13.29 2.50 4.82
C LYS A 62 -13.27 1.06 4.29
N LEU A 63 -12.73 0.84 3.09
CA LEU A 63 -12.61 -0.49 2.52
C LEU A 63 -11.70 -1.40 3.36
N GLU A 64 -10.56 -0.89 3.83
CA GLU A 64 -9.67 -1.63 4.74
C GLU A 64 -10.41 -2.03 6.03
N GLN A 65 -11.10 -1.08 6.67
CA GLN A 65 -11.87 -1.33 7.89
C GLN A 65 -13.02 -2.34 7.68
N GLU A 66 -13.76 -2.23 6.58
CA GLU A 66 -14.88 -3.14 6.27
C GLU A 66 -14.43 -4.59 6.02
N ASN A 67 -13.16 -4.80 5.67
CA ASN A 67 -12.58 -6.11 5.40
C ASN A 67 -11.64 -6.60 6.51
N ASP A 68 -11.59 -5.91 7.65
CA ASP A 68 -10.67 -6.18 8.77
C ASP A 68 -9.19 -6.21 8.32
N TRP A 69 -8.82 -5.35 7.37
CA TRP A 69 -7.44 -5.19 6.92
C TRP A 69 -6.69 -4.18 7.79
N GLU A 70 -5.37 -4.32 7.83
CA GLU A 70 -4.50 -3.35 8.48
C GLU A 70 -4.57 -1.99 7.76
N GLU A 71 -4.53 -0.90 8.54
CA GLU A 71 -4.51 0.45 8.00
C GLU A 71 -3.27 0.63 7.09
N GLY A 72 -3.50 1.09 5.86
CA GLY A 72 -2.45 1.26 4.87
C GLY A 72 -2.03 -0.03 4.15
N ALA A 73 -2.76 -1.14 4.33
CA ALA A 73 -2.58 -2.36 3.55
C ALA A 73 -2.72 -2.12 2.03
N ILE A 74 -3.53 -1.14 1.62
CA ILE A 74 -3.71 -0.74 0.23
C ILE A 74 -2.80 0.47 -0.06
N SER A 75 -1.64 0.22 -0.68
CA SER A 75 -0.72 1.31 -1.04
C SER A 75 -1.24 2.23 -2.15
N MET A 76 -2.06 1.71 -3.07
CA MET A 76 -2.68 2.46 -4.16
C MET A 76 -3.79 1.60 -4.80
N ALA A 77 -4.88 2.23 -5.25
CA ALA A 77 -5.90 1.59 -6.08
C ALA A 77 -6.10 2.36 -7.38
N CYS A 78 -6.46 1.66 -8.45
CA CYS A 78 -6.91 2.28 -9.68
C CYS A 78 -7.87 1.37 -10.45
N TRP A 79 -8.73 1.97 -11.27
CA TRP A 79 -9.54 1.22 -12.21
C TRP A 79 -8.69 0.75 -13.38
N ILE A 80 -8.81 -0.53 -13.75
CA ILE A 80 -8.10 -1.12 -14.91
C ILE A 80 -8.39 -0.33 -16.20
N LYS A 81 -9.61 0.16 -16.35
CA LYS A 81 -10.03 1.01 -17.48
C LYS A 81 -10.30 2.44 -17.02
N PRO A 82 -9.72 3.45 -17.69
CA PRO A 82 -10.08 4.83 -17.45
C PRO A 82 -11.54 5.08 -17.86
N PRO A 83 -12.23 6.08 -17.27
CA PRO A 83 -13.65 6.31 -17.51
C PRO A 83 -14.05 6.36 -19.00
N ASN A 84 -13.25 7.01 -19.84
CA ASN A 84 -13.46 7.14 -21.29
C ASN A 84 -13.31 5.84 -22.11
N LYS A 85 -12.83 4.75 -21.48
CA LYS A 85 -12.66 3.42 -22.10
C LYS A 85 -13.47 2.35 -21.37
N ARG A 86 -14.30 2.72 -20.40
CA ARG A 86 -15.31 1.82 -19.85
C ARG A 86 -16.42 1.80 -20.90
N ALA A 87 -16.76 0.62 -21.41
CA ALA A 87 -17.93 0.51 -22.25
C ALA A 87 -19.15 0.94 -21.41
N ASP A 88 -20.05 1.71 -22.00
CA ASP A 88 -21.35 2.02 -21.40
C ASP A 88 -22.12 0.70 -21.28
N GLN A 89 -21.93 -0.03 -20.19
CA GLN A 89 -22.83 -1.13 -19.84
C GLN A 89 -24.04 -0.49 -19.18
N GLN A 90 -24.96 0.00 -20.04
CA GLN A 90 -26.37 0.19 -19.71
C GLN A 90 -27.01 -1.16 -19.39
#